data_AF-A0A4S2KH91-F1
#
_entry.id   AF-A0A4S2KH91-F1
#
_cell.length_a   1.000
_cell.length_b   1.000
_cell.length_c   1.000
_cell.angle_alpha   90.00
_cell.angle_beta   90.00
_cell.angle_gamma   90.00
#
_symmetry.space_group_name_H-M   'P 1'
#
loop_
_entity.id
_entity.type
_entity.pdbx_description
1 polymer ?
#
loop_
_entity_poly.entity_id
_entity_poly.type
_entity_poly.pdbx_seq_one_letter_code
_entity_poly.pdbx_strand_id
1 'polypeptide(L)'
;MIVPIKRDGYVDTWAIVDLQGDLKFERIDNPDDQLIGDLHFTKAGVPILIIGIHVLHGKEITLDKPLIVLERHRNTRDEAIEGEAAAKTEYFVKAIVKKKLLFKSRPKPIVTNVPKPC
;
A
#
# COMPACT_ATOMS: atom_id res chain seq x y z
N MET A 1 22.75 5.99 13.84
CA MET A 1 21.61 6.45 14.67
C MET A 1 20.83 5.22 15.09
N ILE A 2 20.74 4.94 16.39
CA ILE A 2 19.97 3.82 16.94
C ILE A 2 18.66 4.41 17.45
N VAL A 3 17.53 3.85 17.05
CA VAL A 3 16.20 4.37 17.39
C VAL A 3 15.42 3.28 18.14
N PRO A 4 14.79 3.59 19.28
CA PRO A 4 13.99 2.61 20.02
C PRO A 4 12.73 2.24 19.24
N ILE A 5 12.45 0.93 19.18
CA ILE A 5 11.31 0.36 18.46
C ILE A 5 10.40 -0.32 19.48
N LYS A 6 9.11 0.02 19.48
CA LYS A 6 8.08 -0.66 20.27
C LYS A 6 7.42 -1.78 19.44
N ARG A 7 7.26 -2.94 20.08
CA ARG A 7 6.57 -4.11 19.52
C ARG A 7 5.41 -4.45 20.45
N ASP A 8 4.21 -4.02 20.09
CA ASP A 8 2.99 -4.39 20.80
C ASP A 8 2.22 -5.40 19.94
N GLY A 9 2.06 -6.65 20.41
CA GLY A 9 1.11 -7.62 19.84
C GLY A 9 1.54 -8.41 18.57
N TYR A 10 0.53 -9.03 17.93
CA TYR A 10 0.62 -9.79 16.66
C TYR A 10 0.84 -8.80 15.50
N VAL A 11 1.87 -9.03 14.68
CA VAL A 11 2.23 -8.11 13.58
C VAL A 11 1.55 -8.57 12.29
N ASP A 12 0.80 -7.67 11.66
CA ASP A 12 0.11 -7.97 10.40
C ASP A 12 1.11 -8.23 9.26
N THR A 13 0.66 -9.02 8.28
CA THR A 13 1.40 -9.22 7.04
C THR A 13 0.77 -8.38 5.94
N TRP A 14 1.55 -7.45 5.38
CA TRP A 14 1.12 -6.58 4.28
C TRP A 14 1.82 -6.97 2.98
N ALA A 15 1.29 -6.48 1.85
CA ALA A 15 1.90 -6.59 0.54
C ALA A 15 1.99 -5.20 -0.11
N ILE A 16 3.06 -4.98 -0.89
CA ILE A 16 3.22 -3.76 -1.69
C ILE A 16 2.56 -3.95 -3.05
N VAL A 17 1.79 -2.96 -3.51
CA VAL A 17 1.36 -2.86 -4.91
C VAL A 17 2.39 -1.99 -5.65
N ASP A 18 3.07 -2.57 -6.63
CA ASP A 18 4.14 -1.94 -7.40
C ASP A 18 3.67 -1.73 -8.84
N LEU A 19 3.43 -0.47 -9.21
CA LEU A 19 2.85 -0.04 -10.49
C LEU A 19 3.90 0.72 -11.31
N GLN A 20 4.03 0.38 -12.60
CA GLN A 20 4.87 1.14 -13.51
C GLN A 20 4.09 2.30 -14.15
N GLY A 21 4.32 3.52 -13.68
CA GLY A 21 3.69 4.75 -14.16
C GLY A 21 3.08 5.55 -13.01
N ASP A 22 2.25 6.52 -13.37
CA ASP A 22 1.61 7.42 -12.42
C ASP A 22 0.12 7.11 -12.27
N LEU A 23 -0.38 7.10 -11.04
CA LEU A 23 -1.81 7.13 -10.75
C LEU A 23 -2.31 8.57 -10.81
N LYS A 24 -3.29 8.84 -11.68
CA LYS A 24 -3.90 10.15 -11.85
C LYS A 24 -5.33 10.13 -11.32
N PHE A 25 -5.63 11.07 -10.42
CA PHE A 25 -6.95 11.26 -9.84
C PHE A 25 -7.44 12.66 -10.22
N GLU A 26 -8.68 12.78 -10.72
CA GLU A 26 -9.26 14.08 -11.06
C GLU A 26 -9.63 14.90 -9.81
N ARG A 27 -10.03 14.22 -8.73
CA ARG A 27 -10.26 14.79 -7.40
C ARG A 27 -9.79 13.82 -6.33
N ILE A 28 -9.18 14.35 -5.28
CA ILE A 28 -8.81 13.64 -4.07
C ILE A 28 -9.58 14.32 -2.95
N ASP A 29 -10.82 13.88 -2.71
CA ASP A 29 -11.69 14.49 -1.70
C ASP A 29 -11.30 14.01 -0.28
N ASN A 30 -10.95 12.72 -0.16
CA ASN A 30 -10.36 12.14 1.05
C ASN A 30 -9.28 11.11 0.64
N PRO A 31 -7.98 11.39 0.89
CA PRO A 31 -6.91 10.49 0.49
C PRO A 31 -6.95 9.14 1.21
N ASP A 32 -7.57 9.06 2.39
CA ASP A 32 -7.53 7.85 3.23
C ASP A 32 -8.56 6.79 2.83
N ASP A 33 -9.63 7.18 2.11
CA ASP A 33 -10.75 6.29 1.74
C ASP A 33 -11.13 6.38 0.25
N GLN A 34 -10.20 6.77 -0.62
CA GLN A 34 -10.47 6.86 -2.05
C GLN A 34 -10.44 5.48 -2.71
N LEU A 35 -11.57 5.09 -3.33
CA LEU A 35 -11.62 3.90 -4.18
C LEU A 35 -10.80 4.14 -5.46
N ILE A 36 -9.64 3.48 -5.55
CA ILE A 36 -8.76 3.55 -6.73
C ILE A 36 -9.19 2.55 -7.81
N GLY A 37 -9.65 1.37 -7.41
CA GLY A 37 -10.00 0.27 -8.31
C GLY A 37 -10.10 -1.07 -7.60
N ASP A 38 -10.23 -2.13 -8.39
CA ASP A 38 -10.46 -3.49 -7.89
C ASP A 38 -9.25 -4.40 -8.08
N LEU A 39 -8.83 -5.08 -7.02
CA LEU A 39 -7.79 -6.10 -7.06
C LEU A 39 -8.41 -7.50 -6.97
N HIS A 40 -8.16 -8.32 -7.99
CA HIS A 40 -8.66 -9.69 -8.08
C HIS A 40 -7.50 -10.68 -8.20
N PHE A 41 -7.74 -11.92 -7.75
CA PHE A 41 -6.83 -13.04 -8.00
C PHE A 41 -7.55 -14.09 -8.85
N THR A 42 -6.88 -14.53 -9.91
CA THR A 42 -7.35 -15.69 -10.69
C THR A 42 -7.24 -16.97 -9.86
N LYS A 43 -7.91 -18.05 -10.30
CA LYS A 43 -7.76 -19.39 -9.70
C LYS A 43 -6.31 -19.90 -9.71
N ALA A 44 -5.48 -19.40 -10.62
CA ALA A 44 -4.05 -19.71 -10.70
C ALA A 44 -3.17 -18.83 -9.79
N GLY A 45 -3.76 -17.93 -8.98
CA GLY A 45 -3.03 -17.03 -8.08
C GLY A 45 -2.40 -15.81 -8.76
N VAL A 46 -2.73 -15.55 -10.04
CA VAL A 46 -2.24 -14.36 -10.75
C VAL A 46 -3.08 -13.13 -10.35
N PRO A 47 -2.48 -12.03 -9.87
CA PRO A 47 -3.19 -10.82 -9.52
C PRO A 47 -3.58 -10.00 -10.76
N ILE A 48 -4.80 -9.46 -10.75
CA ILE A 48 -5.38 -8.60 -11.78
C ILE A 48 -5.88 -7.33 -11.10
N LEU A 49 -5.39 -6.18 -11.53
CA LEU A 49 -5.80 -4.87 -11.02
C LEU A 49 -6.62 -4.14 -12.08
N ILE A 50 -7.79 -3.67 -11.71
CA ILE A 50 -8.72 -2.94 -12.58
C ILE A 50 -8.82 -1.51 -12.07
N ILE A 51 -8.46 -0.53 -12.89
CA ILE A 51 -8.54 0.90 -12.56
C ILE A 51 -9.27 1.62 -13.70
N GLY A 52 -10.51 2.06 -13.43
CA GLY A 52 -11.38 2.61 -14.46
C GLY A 52 -11.59 1.61 -15.61
N ILE A 53 -11.20 1.99 -16.83
CA ILE A 53 -11.28 1.12 -18.03
C ILE A 53 -10.04 0.24 -18.25
N HIS A 54 -9.03 0.35 -17.39
CA HIS A 54 -7.77 -0.33 -17.58
C HIS A 54 -7.71 -1.61 -16.76
N VAL A 55 -7.25 -2.68 -17.41
CA VAL A 55 -6.88 -3.93 -16.76
C VAL A 55 -5.37 -4.12 -16.80
N LEU A 56 -4.78 -4.37 -15.63
CA LEU A 56 -3.37 -4.68 -15.45
C LEU A 56 -3.23 -6.11 -14.93
N HIS A 57 -2.51 -6.93 -15.68
CA HIS A 57 -2.10 -8.26 -15.22
C HIS A 57 -0.76 -8.13 -14.50
N GLY A 58 -0.74 -8.59 -13.25
CA GLY A 58 0.44 -8.54 -12.40
C GLY A 58 1.02 -9.92 -12.10
N LYS A 59 2.01 -9.93 -11.22
CA LYS A 59 2.63 -11.13 -10.66
C LYS A 59 2.93 -10.92 -9.18
N GLU A 60 2.68 -11.93 -8.36
CA GLU A 60 3.16 -11.95 -6.99
C GLU A 60 4.66 -12.30 -6.94
N ILE A 61 5.44 -11.51 -6.21
CA ILE A 61 6.88 -11.69 -6.05
C ILE A 61 7.21 -11.69 -4.55
N THR A 62 7.96 -12.69 -4.11
CA THR A 62 8.54 -12.70 -2.76
C THR A 62 9.76 -11.80 -2.72
N LEU A 63 9.87 -10.94 -1.72
CA LEU A 63 11.00 -10.05 -1.54
C LEU A 63 12.17 -10.81 -0.93
N ASP A 64 13.36 -10.70 -1.53
CA ASP A 64 14.60 -11.28 -0.98
C ASP A 64 14.93 -10.70 0.40
N LYS A 65 14.55 -9.43 0.62
CA LYS A 65 14.69 -8.71 1.88
C LYS A 65 13.31 -8.21 2.32
N PRO A 66 12.68 -8.84 3.33
CA PRO A 66 11.43 -8.35 3.89
C PRO A 66 11.56 -6.92 4.40
N LEU A 67 10.49 -6.13 4.26
CA LEU A 67 10.43 -4.76 4.74
C LEU A 67 9.56 -4.69 6.00
N ILE A 68 9.87 -3.76 6.88
CA ILE A 68 9.07 -3.48 8.07
C ILE A 68 8.37 -2.14 7.85
N VAL A 69 7.06 -2.11 8.08
CA VAL A 69 6.28 -0.87 8.09
C VAL A 69 6.37 -0.27 9.48
N LEU A 70 6.96 0.92 9.57
CA LEU A 70 7.13 1.66 10.81
C LEU A 70 6.20 2.86 10.81
N GLU A 71 5.41 3.00 11.86
CA GLU A 71 4.63 4.19 12.14
C GLU A 71 5.39 5.05 13.15
N ARG A 72 5.65 6.31 12.79
CA ARG A 72 6.31 7.25 13.68
C ARG A 72 5.29 7.84 14.64
N HIS A 73 5.55 7.72 15.93
CA HIS A 73 4.78 8.38 16.97
C HIS A 73 5.61 9.50 17.60
N ARG A 74 5.06 10.71 17.58
CA ARG A 74 5.61 11.85 18.32
C ARG A 74 4.62 12.17 19.43
N ASN A 75 5.03 11.99 20.68
CA ASN A 75 4.24 12.53 21.80
C ASN A 75 4.44 14.05 21.84
N THR A 76 3.54 14.80 21.21
CA THR A 76 3.40 16.26 21.39
C THR A 76 2.42 16.55 22.53
N ARG A 77 2.61 15.90 23.69
CA ARG A 77 1.74 16.08 24.87
C ARG A 77 2.48 16.55 26.12
N ASP A 78 3.65 17.14 25.97
CA ASP A 78 4.35 17.82 27.06
C ASP A 78 4.80 19.22 26.60
N GLU A 79 3.86 20.06 26.18
CA GLU A 79 4.06 21.51 26.22
C GLU A 79 3.28 22.05 27.43
N ALA A 80 3.95 22.07 28.59
CA ALA A 80 3.87 23.16 29.58
C ALA A 80 4.65 22.84 30.88
N ILE A 81 5.89 22.37 30.82
CA ILE A 81 6.83 22.59 31.93
C ILE A 81 8.21 22.89 31.35
N GLU A 82 8.71 24.08 31.68
CA GLU A 82 10.05 24.57 31.34
C GLU A 82 11.13 23.57 31.78
N GLY A 83 11.87 23.02 30.81
CA GLY A 83 13.04 22.19 31.06
C GLY A 83 13.19 21.10 30.01
N GLU A 84 14.10 21.33 29.05
CA GLU A 84 14.79 20.38 28.15
C GLU A 84 14.22 18.93 28.05
N ALA A 85 12.94 18.77 27.77
CA ALA A 85 12.35 17.46 27.53
C ALA A 85 12.62 17.07 26.07
N ALA A 86 13.72 16.35 25.85
CA ALA A 86 14.06 15.79 24.55
C ALA A 86 12.85 15.08 23.94
N ALA A 87 12.34 15.59 22.82
CA ALA A 87 11.16 15.07 22.15
C ALA A 87 11.29 13.55 21.93
N LYS A 88 10.58 12.76 22.73
CA LYS A 88 10.67 11.30 22.70
C LYS A 88 10.03 10.80 21.40
N THR A 89 10.88 10.47 20.42
CA THR A 89 10.43 9.88 19.16
C THR A 89 10.41 8.36 19.31
N GLU A 90 9.24 7.77 19.12
CA GLU A 90 9.05 6.32 19.16
C GLU A 90 8.55 5.84 17.78
N TYR A 91 8.87 4.60 17.45
CA TYR A 91 8.36 3.95 16.23
C TYR A 91 7.68 2.64 16.59
N PHE A 92 6.50 2.44 16.02
CA PHE A 92 5.73 1.21 16.16
C PHE A 92 5.85 0.37 14.90
N VAL A 93 6.04 -0.93 15.07
CA VAL A 93 6.00 -1.88 13.96
C VAL A 93 4.54 -2.18 13.64
N LYS A 94 4.05 -1.74 12.48
CA LYS A 94 2.67 -2.01 12.04
C LYS A 94 2.55 -3.33 11.30
N ALA A 95 3.48 -3.61 10.40
CA ALA A 95 3.41 -4.79 9.54
C ALA A 95 4.78 -5.25 9.05
N ILE A 96 4.84 -6.50 8.61
CA ILE A 96 5.97 -7.06 7.86
C ILE A 96 5.52 -7.33 6.42
N VAL A 97 6.24 -6.76 5.47
CA VAL A 97 6.02 -6.97 4.04
C VAL A 97 7.02 -8.01 3.54
N LYS A 98 6.51 -9.18 3.16
CA LYS A 98 7.33 -10.27 2.59
C LYS A 98 7.15 -10.43 1.08
N LYS A 99 6.06 -9.88 0.53
CA LYS A 99 5.67 -10.04 -0.86
C LYS A 99 5.25 -8.71 -1.47
N LYS A 100 5.33 -8.62 -2.79
CA LYS A 100 4.76 -7.52 -3.59
C LYS A 100 3.97 -8.03 -4.78
N LEU A 101 2.95 -7.28 -5.16
CA LEU A 101 2.15 -7.47 -6.36
C LEU A 101 2.67 -6.50 -7.42
N LEU A 102 3.35 -7.05 -8.43
CA LEU A 102 4.04 -6.27 -9.44
C LEU A 102 3.22 -6.18 -10.73
N PHE A 103 2.94 -4.96 -11.18
CA PHE A 103 2.21 -4.63 -12.41
C PHE A 103 3.10 -3.78 -13.33
N LYS A 104 3.96 -4.45 -14.12
CA LYS A 104 4.87 -3.80 -15.10
C LYS A 104 4.33 -3.71 -16.53
N SER A 105 3.27 -4.46 -16.83
CA SER A 105 2.74 -4.52 -18.18
C SER A 105 1.92 -3.26 -18.50
N ARG A 106 1.92 -2.86 -19.78
CA ARG A 106 1.09 -1.73 -20.25
C ARG A 106 -0.39 -2.00 -19.91
N PRO A 107 -1.12 -1.02 -19.35
CA PRO A 107 -2.55 -1.18 -19.09
C PRO A 107 -3.30 -1.49 -20.38
N LYS A 108 -4.15 -2.52 -20.35
CA LYS A 108 -5.00 -2.90 -21.48
C LYS A 108 -6.39 -2.31 -21.30
N PRO A 109 -7.05 -1.80 -22.35
CA PRO A 109 -8.44 -1.40 -22.25
C PRO A 109 -9.33 -2.64 -22.07
N ILE A 110 -10.37 -2.51 -21.26
CA ILE A 110 -11.43 -3.52 -21.16
C ILE A 110 -12.29 -3.42 -22.42
N VAL A 111 -12.22 -4.44 -23.28
CA VAL A 111 -13.06 -4.53 -24.49
C VAL A 111 -14.30 -5.34 -24.13
N THR A 112 -15.44 -4.68 -24.03
CA THR A 112 -16.73 -5.36 -23.95
C THR A 112 -17.15 -5.73 -25.38
N ASN A 113 -17.06 -7.02 -25.73
CA ASN A 113 -17.80 -7.53 -26.88
C ASN A 113 -19.28 -7.60 -26.48
N VAL A 114 -19.98 -6.48 -26.57
CA VAL A 114 -21.44 -6.45 -26.52
C VAL A 114 -21.95 -7.14 -27.80
N PRO A 115 -22.68 -8.28 -27.69
CA PRO A 115 -23.33 -8.88 -28.85
C PRO A 115 -24.22 -7.82 -29.48
N LYS A 116 -24.12 -7.65 -30.80
CA LYS A 116 -25.09 -6.81 -31.52
C LYS A 116 -26.48 -7.41 -31.26
N PRO A 117 -27.46 -6.64 -30.78
CA PRO A 117 -28.83 -7.12 -30.76
C PRO A 117 -29.22 -7.46 -32.21
N CYS A 118 -29.70 -8.70 -32.40
CA CYS A 118 -30.27 -9.15 -33.66
C CYS A 118 -31.56 -8.38 -33.98
#